data_AF-A0A4U6TGP3-F1
#
_entry.id   AF-A0A4U6TGP3-F1
#
_cell.length_a   1.000
_cell.length_b   1.000
_cell.length_c   1.000
_cell.angle_alpha   90.00
_cell.angle_beta   90.00
_cell.angle_gamma   90.00
#
_symmetry.space_group_name_H-M   'P 1'
#
loop_
_entity.id
_entity.type
_entity.pdbx_description
1 polymer ?
#
loop_
_entity_poly.entity_id
_entity_poly.type
_entity_poly.pdbx_seq_one_letter_code
_entity_poly.pdbx_strand_id
1 'polypeptide(L)'
;MWVHLYRFFKESSDEEREHDEKLMKYQNTRGGRVRLQSIVTPLTEFDHPEKGDALYVMVLALALEKLVNEKLHNLHAASCFHMLIHREVATRCNDPQLTDFIESEFLAD
;
A
#
# COMPACT_ATOMS: atom_id res chain seq x y z
N MET A 1 -19.56 -19.38 5.07
CA MET A 1 -19.15 -17.97 5.29
C MET A 1 -17.65 -17.86 5.56
N TRP A 2 -17.12 -18.52 6.59
CA TRP A 2 -15.70 -18.47 6.96
C TRP A 2 -14.69 -18.92 5.87
N VAL A 3 -15.01 -19.97 5.09
CA VAL A 3 -14.11 -20.48 4.03
C VAL A 3 -13.87 -19.45 2.91
N HIS A 4 -14.89 -18.66 2.57
CA HIS A 4 -14.77 -17.64 1.51
C HIS A 4 -13.92 -16.45 1.98
N LEU A 5 -14.10 -16.00 3.23
CA LEU A 5 -13.28 -14.96 3.84
C LEU A 5 -11.81 -15.39 3.90
N TYR A 6 -11.55 -16.63 4.32
CA TYR A 6 -10.19 -17.18 4.33
C TYR A 6 -9.55 -17.16 2.94
N ARG A 7 -10.26 -17.64 1.89
CA ARG A 7 -9.72 -17.62 0.52
C ARG A 7 -9.42 -16.20 0.06
N PHE A 8 -10.34 -15.26 0.32
CA PHE A 8 -10.16 -13.85 -0.01
C PHE A 8 -8.90 -13.26 0.66
N PHE A 9 -8.78 -13.36 1.98
CA PHE A 9 -7.61 -12.80 2.69
C PHE A 9 -6.29 -13.48 2.34
N LYS A 10 -6.34 -14.77 1.99
CA LYS A 10 -5.15 -15.47 1.49
C LYS A 10 -4.74 -14.94 0.12
N GLU A 11 -5.69 -14.82 -0.80
CA GLU A 11 -5.45 -14.31 -2.16
C GLU A 11 -4.96 -12.85 -2.09
N SER A 12 -5.59 -11.98 -1.28
CA SER A 12 -5.13 -10.60 -1.07
C SER A 12 -3.74 -10.52 -0.41
N SER A 13 -3.41 -11.42 0.51
CA SER A 13 -2.08 -11.47 1.11
C SER A 13 -1.00 -11.88 0.11
N ASP A 14 -1.32 -12.73 -0.86
CA ASP A 14 -0.40 -13.11 -1.93
C ASP A 14 -0.23 -11.96 -2.94
N GLU A 15 -1.31 -11.27 -3.30
CA GLU A 15 -1.30 -10.09 -4.17
C GLU A 15 -0.44 -8.94 -3.59
N GLU A 16 -0.61 -8.61 -2.31
CA GLU A 16 0.18 -7.52 -1.69
C GLU A 16 1.67 -7.86 -1.61
N ARG A 17 2.01 -9.15 -1.50
CA ARG A 17 3.40 -9.60 -1.59
C ARG A 17 3.96 -9.42 -3.00
N GLU A 18 3.16 -9.62 -4.04
CA GLU A 18 3.55 -9.33 -5.42
C GLU A 18 3.76 -7.82 -5.64
N HIS A 19 2.93 -6.97 -5.03
CA HIS A 19 3.11 -5.51 -5.01
C HIS A 19 4.47 -5.11 -4.39
N ASP A 20 4.81 -5.66 -3.21
CA ASP A 20 6.10 -5.44 -2.57
C ASP A 20 7.28 -5.88 -3.46
N GLU A 21 7.17 -7.06 -4.08
CA GLU A 21 8.20 -7.56 -5.00
C GLU A 21 8.37 -6.67 -6.23
N LYS A 22 7.29 -6.11 -6.80
CA LYS A 22 7.36 -5.13 -7.90
C LYS A 22 8.12 -3.88 -7.47
N LEU A 23 7.84 -3.33 -6.29
CA LEU A 23 8.56 -2.16 -5.76
C LEU A 23 10.05 -2.46 -5.52
N MET A 24 10.37 -3.64 -4.99
CA MET A 24 11.76 -4.07 -4.80
C MET A 24 12.51 -4.19 -6.13
N LYS A 25 11.89 -4.78 -7.15
CA LYS A 25 12.45 -4.89 -8.51
C LYS A 25 12.64 -3.52 -9.14
N TYR A 26 11.67 -2.63 -8.98
CA TYR A 26 11.75 -1.25 -9.46
C TYR A 26 12.93 -0.50 -8.82
N GLN A 27 13.04 -0.57 -7.49
CA GLN A 27 14.13 0.04 -6.75
C GLN A 27 15.51 -0.45 -7.22
N ASN A 28 15.67 -1.75 -7.45
CA ASN A 28 16.91 -2.33 -7.99
C ASN A 28 17.18 -1.88 -9.43
N THR A 29 16.15 -1.79 -10.28
CA THR A 29 16.26 -1.35 -11.68
C THR A 29 16.75 0.10 -11.78
N ARG A 30 16.32 0.96 -10.86
CA ARG A 30 16.75 2.37 -10.77
C ARG A 30 18.14 2.54 -10.14
N GLY A 31 18.82 1.45 -9.78
CA GLY A 31 20.12 1.50 -9.08
C GLY A 31 20.02 1.88 -7.59
N GLY A 32 18.79 1.93 -7.05
CA GLY A 32 18.54 2.09 -5.63
C GLY A 32 18.90 0.82 -4.84
N ARG A 33 18.93 0.93 -3.51
CA ARG A 33 19.14 -0.21 -2.62
C ARG A 33 17.86 -0.48 -1.85
N VAL A 34 17.39 -1.72 -1.93
CA VAL A 34 16.26 -2.18 -1.12
C VAL A 34 16.69 -2.28 0.35
N ARG A 35 15.90 -1.66 1.23
CA ARG A 35 16.05 -1.78 2.69
C ARG A 35 14.74 -2.25 3.28
N LEU A 36 14.68 -3.53 3.63
CA LEU A 36 13.52 -4.11 4.32
C LEU A 36 13.49 -3.61 5.76
N GLN A 37 12.32 -3.15 6.20
CA GLN A 37 12.09 -2.73 7.58
C GLN A 37 11.38 -3.83 8.36
N SER A 38 11.45 -3.77 9.69
CA SER A 38 10.73 -4.72 10.55
C SER A 38 9.21 -4.53 10.40
N ILE A 39 8.50 -5.61 10.16
CA ILE A 39 7.03 -5.64 10.15
C ILE A 39 6.55 -5.87 11.58
N VAL A 40 5.59 -5.06 12.03
CA VAL A 40 4.95 -5.23 13.34
C VAL A 40 4.08 -6.48 13.34
N THR A 41 4.04 -7.19 14.47
CA THR A 41 3.18 -8.38 14.60
C THR A 41 1.71 -7.97 14.41
N PRO A 42 0.98 -8.60 13.47
CA PRO A 42 -0.42 -8.27 13.25
C PRO A 42 -1.30 -8.77 14.40
N LEU A 43 -2.51 -8.23 14.49
CA LEU A 43 -3.55 -8.76 15.36
C LEU A 43 -3.96 -10.16 14.91
N THR A 44 -4.17 -11.07 15.86
CA THR A 44 -4.55 -12.47 15.59
C THR A 44 -6.00 -12.79 15.92
N GLU A 45 -6.68 -11.90 16.65
CA GLU A 45 -8.08 -12.04 17.07
C GLU A 45 -8.90 -10.89 16.48
N PHE A 46 -10.06 -11.22 15.91
CA PHE A 46 -10.93 -10.27 15.21
C PHE A 46 -12.40 -10.36 15.66
N ASP A 47 -12.62 -10.86 16.88
CA ASP A 47 -13.96 -11.01 17.43
C ASP A 47 -14.54 -9.64 17.75
N HIS A 48 -15.76 -9.36 17.26
CA HIS A 48 -16.41 -8.07 17.49
C HIS A 48 -17.88 -8.22 17.89
N PRO A 49 -18.24 -7.92 19.16
CA PRO A 49 -19.56 -8.25 19.71
C PRO A 49 -20.73 -7.52 19.04
N GLU A 50 -20.54 -6.27 18.62
CA GLU A 50 -21.63 -5.47 18.01
C GLU A 50 -21.77 -5.65 16.48
N LYS A 51 -20.67 -5.84 15.76
CA LYS A 51 -20.65 -5.89 14.29
C LYS A 51 -20.63 -7.32 13.75
N GLY A 52 -20.21 -8.28 14.56
CA GLY A 52 -19.87 -9.63 14.13
C GLY A 52 -18.52 -9.67 13.38
N ASP A 53 -17.83 -10.79 13.51
CA ASP A 53 -16.43 -10.93 13.11
C ASP A 53 -16.24 -10.73 11.60
N ALA A 54 -17.15 -11.28 10.79
CA ALA A 54 -17.08 -11.17 9.32
C ALA A 54 -17.16 -9.72 8.82
N LEU A 55 -18.10 -8.93 9.37
CA LEU A 55 -18.26 -7.53 8.98
C LEU A 55 -17.11 -6.68 9.53
N TYR A 56 -16.66 -6.95 10.75
CA TYR A 56 -15.53 -6.24 11.33
C TYR A 56 -14.24 -6.41 10.51
N VAL A 57 -13.89 -7.65 10.16
CA VAL A 57 -12.68 -7.93 9.37
C VAL A 57 -12.75 -7.29 7.98
N MET A 58 -13.91 -7.29 7.33
CA MET A 58 -14.06 -6.64 6.02
C MET A 58 -13.97 -5.11 6.10
N VAL A 59 -14.51 -4.50 7.15
CA VAL A 59 -14.35 -3.06 7.39
C VAL A 59 -12.89 -2.71 7.70
N LEU A 60 -12.19 -3.56 8.44
CA LEU A 60 -10.76 -3.40 8.72
C LEU A 60 -9.93 -3.51 7.44
N ALA A 61 -10.21 -4.50 6.59
CA ALA A 61 -9.57 -4.66 5.29
C ALA A 61 -9.72 -3.40 4.44
N LEU A 62 -10.94 -2.88 4.32
CA LEU A 62 -11.21 -1.63 3.59
C LEU A 62 -10.44 -0.43 4.18
N ALA A 63 -10.27 -0.37 5.50
CA ALA A 63 -9.50 0.70 6.12
C ALA A 63 -8.00 0.59 5.81
N LEU A 64 -7.45 -0.62 5.76
CA LEU A 64 -6.07 -0.88 5.36
C LEU A 64 -5.84 -0.53 3.88
N GLU A 65 -6.73 -0.94 2.98
CA GLU A 65 -6.63 -0.59 1.55
C GLU A 65 -6.65 0.93 1.32
N LYS A 66 -7.51 1.65 2.04
CA LYS A 66 -7.52 3.11 1.99
C LYS A 66 -6.22 3.73 2.48
N LEU A 67 -5.61 3.15 3.51
CA LEU A 67 -4.32 3.59 4.02
C LEU A 67 -3.21 3.32 3.01
N VAL A 68 -3.20 2.15 2.36
CA VAL A 68 -2.26 1.81 1.27
C VAL A 68 -2.38 2.82 0.14
N ASN A 69 -3.60 3.11 -0.32
CA ASN A 69 -3.84 4.11 -1.36
C ASN A 69 -3.34 5.51 -0.95
N GLU A 70 -3.56 5.92 0.29
CA GLU A 70 -3.01 7.18 0.81
C GLU A 70 -1.46 7.18 0.77
N LYS A 71 -0.81 6.06 1.11
CA LYS A 71 0.66 5.93 1.01
C LYS A 71 1.16 5.97 -0.43
N LEU A 72 0.46 5.35 -1.37
CA LEU A 72 0.77 5.42 -2.80
C LEU A 72 0.66 6.85 -3.33
N HIS A 73 -0.41 7.57 -2.98
CA HIS A 73 -0.54 8.99 -3.32
C HIS A 73 0.55 9.85 -2.70
N ASN A 74 0.98 9.56 -1.46
CA ASN A 74 2.12 10.26 -0.85
C ASN A 74 3.44 9.98 -1.59
N LEU A 75 3.65 8.75 -2.06
CA LEU A 75 4.82 8.37 -2.88
C LEU A 75 4.81 9.07 -4.24
N HIS A 76 3.66 9.07 -4.93
CA HIS A 76 3.45 9.79 -6.18
C HIS A 76 3.64 11.32 -6.00
N ALA A 77 3.10 11.88 -4.90
CA ALA A 77 3.29 13.28 -4.57
C ALA A 77 4.77 13.62 -4.29
N ALA A 78 5.56 12.67 -3.79
CA ALA A 78 7.00 12.84 -3.58
C ALA A 78 7.82 12.74 -4.88
N SER A 79 7.34 11.99 -5.89
CA SER A 79 7.97 11.86 -7.21
C SER A 79 7.61 12.98 -8.19
N CYS A 80 6.47 13.66 -7.97
CA CYS A 80 5.98 14.72 -8.83
C CYS A 80 6.37 16.13 -8.31
N PHE A 81 6.59 17.07 -9.24
CA PHE A 81 6.89 18.49 -8.97
C PHE A 81 5.67 19.29 -8.47
N HIS A 82 4.60 18.67 -7.98
CA HIS A 82 3.40 19.44 -7.63
C HIS A 82 3.56 20.17 -6.29
N MET A 83 4.08 21.39 -6.43
CA MET A 83 4.00 22.50 -5.49
C MET A 83 2.53 22.79 -5.20
N LEU A 84 1.98 22.21 -4.13
CA LEU A 84 0.86 22.82 -3.43
C LEU A 84 1.38 23.54 -2.19
N ILE A 85 1.35 24.85 -2.35
CA ILE A 85 1.44 25.92 -1.37
C ILE A 85 0.87 25.44 -0.02
N HIS A 86 1.68 25.52 1.05
CA HIS A 86 1.46 25.03 2.42
C HIS A 86 1.78 23.55 2.67
N ARG A 87 3.06 23.24 2.90
CA ARG A 87 3.62 22.93 4.23
C ARG A 87 5.09 22.54 4.06
N GLU A 88 5.94 23.23 4.80
CA GLU A 88 7.40 23.16 4.84
C GLU A 88 7.97 21.76 4.57
N VAL A 89 8.63 21.61 3.41
CA VAL A 89 9.88 20.86 3.13
C VAL A 89 9.91 20.66 1.62
N ALA A 90 10.40 21.68 0.91
CA ALA A 90 10.62 21.68 -0.53
C ALA A 90 11.89 20.87 -0.87
N THR A 91 11.75 19.54 -0.90
CA THR A 91 12.73 18.62 -1.51
C THR A 91 11.96 17.48 -2.16
N ARG A 92 11.26 17.75 -3.27
CA ARG A 92 10.58 16.71 -4.06
C ARG A 92 11.42 16.38 -5.28
N CYS A 93 11.80 15.11 -5.40
CA CYS A 93 12.61 14.60 -6.49
C CYS A 93 11.75 14.61 -7.76
N ASN A 94 12.12 15.40 -8.77
CA ASN A 94 11.44 15.43 -10.07
C ASN A 94 11.74 14.12 -10.82
N ASP A 95 10.96 13.07 -10.57
CA ASP A 95 11.14 11.74 -11.15
C ASP A 95 9.88 11.32 -11.94
N PRO A 96 9.78 11.75 -13.22
CA PRO A 96 8.65 11.40 -14.08
C PRO A 96 8.49 9.89 -14.29
N GLN A 97 9.59 9.12 -14.26
CA GLN A 97 9.53 7.68 -14.48
C GLN A 97 9.00 6.93 -13.24
N LEU A 98 9.27 7.44 -12.04
CA LEU A 98 8.67 6.90 -10.82
C LEU A 98 7.18 7.22 -10.75
N THR A 99 6.83 8.44 -11.19
CA THR A 99 5.44 8.90 -11.27
C THR A 99 4.62 8.00 -12.21
N ASP A 100 5.11 7.79 -13.43
CA ASP A 100 4.49 6.92 -14.44
C ASP A 100 4.35 5.47 -13.96
N PHE A 101 5.39 4.91 -13.33
CA PHE A 101 5.35 3.56 -12.77
C PHE A 101 4.28 3.38 -11.68
N ILE A 102 4.15 4.35 -10.77
CA ILE A 102 3.12 4.29 -9.71
C ILE A 102 1.72 4.42 -10.32
N GLU A 103 1.55 5.31 -11.28
CA GLU A 103 0.26 5.48 -11.97
C GLU A 103 -0.14 4.22 -12.73
N SER A 104 0.78 3.61 -13.49
CA SER A 104 0.48 2.47 -14.35
C SER A 104 0.27 1.15 -13.60
N GLU A 105 1.01 0.93 -12.50
CA GLU A 105 1.04 -0.36 -11.80
C GLU A 105 0.21 -0.39 -10.51
N PHE A 106 -0.18 0.77 -9.95
CA PHE A 106 -0.84 0.83 -8.64
C PHE A 106 -2.07 1.75 -8.58
N LEU A 107 -2.19 2.77 -9.44
CA LEU A 107 -3.33 3.72 -9.42
C LEU A 107 -4.26 3.59 -10.64
N ALA A 108 -3.93 2.70 -11.58
CA ALA A 108 -4.75 2.44 -12.77
C ALA A 108 -5.93 1.49 -12.51
N ASP A 109 -5.88 0.73 -11.42
CA ASP A 109 -6.93 -0.17 -10.92
C ASP A 109 -7.84 0.51 -9.88
#